data_AF-N2AIX3-F1
#
_entry.id   AF-N2AIX3-F1
#
_cell.length_a   1.000
_cell.length_b   1.000
_cell.length_c   1.000
_cell.angle_alpha   90.00
_cell.angle_beta   90.00
_cell.angle_gamma   90.00
#
_symmetry.space_group_name_H-M   'P 1'
#
loop_
_entity.id
_entity.type
_entity.pdbx_description
1 polymer ?
#
loop_
_entity_poly.entity_id
_entity_poly.type
_entity_poly.pdbx_seq_one_letter_code
_entity_poly.pdbx_strand_id
1 'polypeptide(L)'
;MDYFNNISYIISHIFLLLFLYLFITHRYSGFATRCICIASFLILTVTDIIKLNMFPDSAPCYVFMTILQIIVTQSTGILISKKRNTKVLFMDLSASNYVIIGSVVACILNIWTDRPILALIGCFSMHALLLFILYATIHDIWIRQYEKEYTKGWWKLCLIPVFFLLQLFFYRLFSAHLI
;
A
#
# COMPACT_ATOMS: atom_id res chain seq x y z
N MET A 1 4.76 15.08 -17.43
CA MET A 1 4.42 15.95 -16.29
C MET A 1 5.45 15.69 -15.22
N ASP A 2 6.24 16.71 -14.84
CA ASP A 2 7.36 16.54 -13.89
C ASP A 2 6.93 16.01 -12.51
N TYR A 3 5.62 16.10 -12.21
CA TYR A 3 5.03 15.64 -10.94
C TYR A 3 4.31 14.29 -11.00
N PHE A 4 4.34 13.56 -12.13
CA PHE A 4 3.60 12.29 -12.27
C PHE A 4 3.93 11.30 -11.15
N ASN A 5 5.21 11.05 -10.90
CA ASN A 5 5.66 10.13 -9.85
C ASN A 5 5.17 10.59 -8.48
N ASN A 6 5.39 11.87 -8.13
CA ASN A 6 4.93 12.45 -6.85
C ASN A 6 3.43 12.21 -6.63
N ILE A 7 2.59 12.48 -7.63
CA ILE A 7 1.13 12.28 -7.52
C ILE A 7 0.78 10.80 -7.40
N SER A 8 1.43 9.93 -8.19
CA SER A 8 1.19 8.48 -8.11
C SER A 8 1.56 7.93 -6.72
N TYR A 9 2.67 8.34 -6.14
CA TYR A 9 3.06 7.94 -4.80
C TYR A 9 2.10 8.49 -3.74
N ILE A 10 1.63 9.73 -3.86
CA ILE A 10 0.62 10.29 -2.95
C ILE A 10 -0.67 9.45 -2.98
N ILE A 11 -1.17 9.09 -4.16
CA ILE A 11 -2.34 8.22 -4.31
C ILE A 11 -2.09 6.89 -3.59
N SER A 12 -0.95 6.26 -3.85
CA SER A 12 -0.54 5.01 -3.20
C SER A 12 -0.53 5.11 -1.68
N HIS A 13 0.02 6.18 -1.11
CA HIS A 13 0.07 6.40 0.34
C HIS A 13 -1.31 6.62 0.96
N ILE A 14 -2.21 7.32 0.28
CA ILE A 14 -3.60 7.49 0.73
C ILE A 14 -4.28 6.12 0.84
N PHE A 15 -4.18 5.30 -0.21
CA PHE A 15 -4.77 3.97 -0.21
C PHE A 15 -4.12 3.05 0.82
N LEU A 16 -2.79 3.05 0.94
CA LEU A 16 -2.06 2.29 1.96
C LEU A 16 -2.64 2.54 3.35
N LEU A 17 -2.74 3.81 3.75
CA LEU A 17 -3.22 4.19 5.07
C LEU A 17 -4.73 3.98 5.23
N LEU A 18 -5.51 4.15 4.16
CA LEU A 18 -6.93 3.81 4.16
C LEU A 18 -7.14 2.31 4.41
N PHE A 19 -6.33 1.46 3.81
CA PHE A 19 -6.36 0.02 4.06
C PHE A 19 -5.98 -0.30 5.51
N LEU A 20 -4.90 0.27 6.04
CA LEU A 20 -4.54 0.09 7.45
C LEU A 20 -5.67 0.52 8.37
N TYR A 21 -6.31 1.66 8.07
CA TYR A 21 -7.43 2.18 8.82
C TYR A 21 -8.65 1.22 8.78
N LEU A 22 -8.98 0.64 7.64
CA LEU A 22 -10.14 -0.25 7.52
C LEU A 22 -9.89 -1.64 8.13
N PHE A 23 -8.70 -2.20 7.95
CA PHE A 23 -8.42 -3.60 8.27
C PHE A 23 -7.79 -3.82 9.64
N ILE A 24 -7.32 -2.78 10.33
CA ILE A 24 -6.74 -2.92 11.67
C ILE A 24 -7.73 -2.42 12.72
N THR A 25 -8.12 -3.31 13.64
CA THR A 25 -8.92 -2.91 14.80
C THR A 25 -8.16 -1.91 15.66
N HIS A 26 -8.73 -0.72 15.83
CA HIS A 26 -8.06 0.41 16.48
C HIS A 26 -7.97 0.27 18.00
N ARG A 27 -6.82 0.69 18.55
CA ARG A 27 -6.60 0.89 19.99
C ARG A 27 -7.22 2.20 20.48
N TYR A 28 -7.01 3.27 19.71
CA TYR A 28 -7.40 4.62 20.06
C TYR A 28 -8.78 4.97 19.48
N SER A 29 -9.31 6.13 19.87
CA SER A 29 -10.52 6.67 19.23
C SER A 29 -10.28 6.91 17.73
N GLY A 30 -11.35 6.86 16.93
CA GLY A 30 -11.23 7.07 15.48
C GLY A 30 -10.60 8.43 15.11
N PHE A 31 -10.72 9.45 15.96
CA PHE A 31 -10.01 10.72 15.75
C PHE A 31 -8.50 10.57 15.93
N ALA A 32 -8.04 9.99 17.04
CA ALA A 32 -6.62 9.81 17.30
C ALA A 32 -5.96 8.89 16.26
N THR A 33 -6.63 7.81 15.85
CA THR A 33 -6.16 6.95 14.75
C THR A 33 -5.97 7.73 13.45
N ARG A 34 -6.95 8.57 13.08
CA ARG A 34 -6.84 9.42 11.88
C ARG A 34 -5.65 10.39 11.99
N CYS A 35 -5.42 11.00 13.14
CA CYS A 35 -4.25 11.86 13.35
C CYS A 35 -2.93 11.09 13.16
N ILE A 36 -2.84 9.86 13.68
CA ILE A 36 -1.66 9.02 13.48
C ILE A 36 -1.47 8.71 11.99
N CYS A 37 -2.52 8.30 11.29
CA CYS A 37 -2.45 8.05 9.85
C CYS A 37 -2.04 9.30 9.05
N ILE A 38 -2.57 10.48 9.39
CA ILE A 38 -2.20 11.75 8.74
C ILE A 38 -0.72 12.09 9.00
N ALA A 39 -0.24 11.92 10.23
CA ALA A 39 1.17 12.14 10.54
C ALA A 39 2.08 11.20 9.73
N SER A 40 1.72 9.91 9.65
CA SER A 40 2.44 8.94 8.81
C SER A 40 2.38 9.31 7.32
N PHE A 41 1.23 9.73 6.81
CA PHE A 41 1.07 10.20 5.43
C PHE A 41 2.04 11.34 5.09
N LEU A 42 2.16 12.33 5.99
CA LEU A 42 3.06 13.45 5.81
C LEU A 42 4.52 13.00 5.79
N ILE A 43 4.92 12.11 6.70
CA ILE A 43 6.29 11.56 6.73
C ILE A 43 6.59 10.80 5.42
N LEU A 44 5.66 9.96 4.96
CA LEU A 44 5.81 9.21 3.71
C LEU A 44 5.93 10.13 2.50
N THR A 45 5.12 11.20 2.46
CA THR A 45 5.17 12.19 1.36
C THR A 45 6.48 12.99 1.38
N VAL A 46 6.95 13.44 2.55
CA VAL A 46 8.21 14.17 2.67
C VAL A 46 9.40 13.30 2.24
N THR A 47 9.41 12.03 2.63
CA THR A 47 10.46 11.09 2.22
C THR A 47 10.45 10.82 0.71
N ASP A 48 9.28 10.81 0.05
CA ASP A 48 9.20 10.77 -1.41
C ASP A 48 9.76 12.04 -2.06
N ILE A 49 9.42 13.22 -1.54
CA ILE A 49 9.96 14.49 -2.06
C ILE A 49 11.50 14.50 -1.96
N ILE A 50 12.05 14.02 -0.84
CA ILE A 50 13.50 13.96 -0.66
C ILE A 50 14.15 13.03 -1.71
N LYS A 51 13.65 11.80 -1.86
CA LYS A 51 14.28 10.82 -2.76
C LYS A 51 14.01 11.08 -4.24
N LEU A 52 12.87 11.70 -4.60
CA LEU A 52 12.49 11.93 -5.99
C LEU A 52 12.89 13.31 -6.52
N ASN A 53 12.86 14.35 -5.68
CA ASN A 53 13.05 15.73 -6.13
C ASN A 53 14.37 16.34 -5.63
N MET A 54 14.82 16.02 -4.42
CA MET A 54 16.08 16.58 -3.88
C MET A 54 17.31 15.76 -4.27
N PHE A 55 17.20 14.42 -4.29
CA PHE A 55 18.30 13.52 -4.61
C PHE A 55 17.93 12.42 -5.61
N PRO A 56 17.43 12.77 -6.82
CA PRO A 56 16.92 11.81 -7.80
C PRO A 56 17.95 10.76 -8.24
N ASP A 57 19.23 11.12 -8.33
CA ASP A 57 20.29 10.23 -8.83
C ASP A 57 21.06 9.49 -7.73
N SER A 58 20.68 9.69 -6.46
CA SER A 58 21.37 9.07 -5.32
C SER A 58 20.74 7.73 -4.95
N ALA A 59 21.30 6.65 -5.48
CA ALA A 59 20.90 5.29 -5.10
C ALA A 59 20.94 5.04 -3.57
N PRO A 60 21.97 5.50 -2.81
CA PRO A 60 21.97 5.37 -1.35
C PRO A 60 20.82 6.13 -0.68
N CYS A 61 20.50 7.35 -1.14
CA CYS A 61 19.38 8.13 -0.62
C CYS A 61 18.05 7.40 -0.86
N TYR A 62 17.85 6.88 -2.07
CA TYR A 62 16.65 6.14 -2.45
C TYR A 62 16.43 4.91 -1.54
N VAL A 63 17.48 4.11 -1.33
CA VAL A 63 17.43 2.92 -0.47
C VAL A 63 17.14 3.32 0.98
N PHE A 64 17.84 4.32 1.51
CA PHE A 64 17.64 4.78 2.88
C PHE A 64 16.22 5.30 3.12
N MET A 65 15.70 6.16 2.23
CA MET A 65 14.34 6.68 2.34
C MET A 65 13.30 5.56 2.22
N THR A 66 13.54 4.56 1.37
CA THR A 66 12.65 3.39 1.25
C THR A 66 12.64 2.57 2.54
N ILE A 67 13.80 2.31 3.16
CA ILE A 67 13.88 1.62 4.46
C ILE A 67 13.12 2.42 5.54
N LEU A 68 13.29 3.73 5.58
CA LEU A 68 12.58 4.60 6.51
C LEU A 68 11.06 4.53 6.30
N GLN A 69 10.59 4.57 5.04
CA GLN A 69 9.17 4.44 4.71
C GLN A 69 8.58 3.09 5.14
N ILE A 70 9.34 1.99 4.99
CA ILE A 70 8.95 0.68 5.50
C ILE A 70 8.79 0.73 7.02
N ILE A 71 9.78 1.26 7.74
CA ILE A 71 9.74 1.38 9.21
C ILE A 71 8.53 2.21 9.66
N VAL A 72 8.28 3.34 9.01
CA VAL A 72 7.14 4.23 9.31
C VAL A 72 5.82 3.50 9.09
N THR A 73 5.67 2.80 7.96
CA THR A 73 4.43 2.08 7.62
C THR A 73 4.15 0.96 8.63
N GLN A 74 5.12 0.12 8.92
CA GLN A 74 4.98 -1.00 9.87
C GLN A 74 4.75 -0.49 11.30
N SER A 75 5.45 0.59 11.69
CA SER A 75 5.23 1.23 12.99
C SER A 75 3.82 1.80 13.10
N THR A 76 3.29 2.39 12.03
CA THR A 76 1.93 2.94 11.99
C THR A 76 0.89 1.88 12.28
N GLY A 77 0.94 0.73 11.59
CA GLY A 77 0.01 -0.37 11.82
C GLY A 77 0.08 -0.92 13.24
N ILE A 78 1.29 -1.15 13.77
CA ILE A 78 1.50 -1.56 15.16
C ILE A 78 0.94 -0.53 16.16
N LEU A 79 1.16 0.77 15.93
CA LEU A 79 0.72 1.84 16.82
C LEU A 79 -0.80 1.95 16.87
N ILE A 80 -1.48 1.85 15.73
CA ILE A 80 -2.95 1.95 15.68
C ILE A 80 -3.63 0.66 16.15
N SER A 81 -2.95 -0.48 16.11
CA SER A 81 -3.54 -1.78 16.44
C SER A 81 -3.87 -1.96 17.92
N LYS A 82 -5.05 -2.56 18.18
CA LYS A 82 -5.48 -2.94 19.53
C LYS A 82 -4.63 -4.08 20.12
N LYS A 83 -4.25 -5.07 19.29
CA LYS A 83 -3.39 -6.21 19.67
C LYS A 83 -2.07 -6.14 18.87
N ARG A 84 -0.94 -6.05 19.55
CA ARG A 84 0.40 -6.03 18.93
C ARG A 84 0.93 -7.44 18.69
N ASN A 85 0.34 -8.13 17.73
CA ASN A 85 0.73 -9.49 17.36
C ASN A 85 1.17 -9.57 15.89
N THR A 86 1.72 -10.72 15.50
CA THR A 86 2.19 -10.98 14.12
C THR A 86 1.10 -10.82 13.06
N LYS A 87 -0.18 -10.92 13.45
CA LYS A 87 -1.32 -10.70 12.53
C LYS A 87 -1.34 -9.25 12.02
N VAL A 88 -0.93 -8.27 12.83
CA VAL A 88 -0.83 -6.87 12.40
C VAL A 88 0.26 -6.70 11.36
N LEU A 89 1.45 -7.25 11.60
CA LEU A 89 2.55 -7.22 10.63
C LEU A 89 2.16 -7.88 9.30
N PHE A 90 1.44 -9.00 9.36
CA PHE A 90 0.92 -9.64 8.14
C PHE A 90 -0.04 -8.72 7.39
N MET A 91 -0.94 -8.03 8.09
CA MET A 91 -1.88 -7.10 7.47
C MET A 91 -1.18 -5.87 6.88
N ASP A 92 -0.18 -5.32 7.57
CA ASP A 92 0.64 -4.21 7.07
C ASP A 92 1.41 -4.59 5.81
N LEU A 93 2.01 -5.79 5.77
CA LEU A 93 2.68 -6.31 4.57
C LEU A 93 1.69 -6.53 3.43
N SER A 94 0.48 -7.00 3.74
CA SER A 94 -0.61 -7.16 2.76
C SER A 94 -1.02 -5.81 2.17
N ALA A 95 -1.08 -4.78 3.01
CA ALA A 95 -1.37 -3.41 2.63
C ALA A 95 -0.33 -2.90 1.61
N SER A 96 0.95 -3.02 1.93
CA SER A 96 2.03 -2.58 1.03
C SER A 96 1.98 -3.29 -0.32
N ASN A 97 1.70 -4.59 -0.34
CA ASN A 97 1.68 -5.37 -1.58
C ASN A 97 0.54 -4.95 -2.52
N TYR A 98 -0.70 -4.81 -2.02
CA TYR A 98 -1.80 -4.44 -2.91
C TYR A 98 -1.60 -3.03 -3.51
N VAL A 99 -0.98 -2.12 -2.77
CA VAL A 99 -0.67 -0.76 -3.23
C VAL A 99 0.34 -0.78 -4.38
N ILE A 100 1.33 -1.68 -4.34
CA ILE A 100 2.30 -1.76 -5.45
C ILE A 100 1.61 -2.10 -6.77
N ILE A 101 0.55 -2.92 -6.77
CA ILE A 101 -0.19 -3.28 -7.99
C ILE A 101 -0.74 -2.01 -8.70
N GLY A 102 -1.33 -1.07 -7.96
CA GLY A 102 -1.85 0.17 -8.54
C GLY A 102 -0.75 1.03 -9.17
N SER A 103 0.41 1.12 -8.51
CA SER A 103 1.58 1.85 -9.03
C SER A 103 2.19 1.20 -10.28
N VAL A 104 2.23 -0.14 -10.34
CA VAL A 104 2.68 -0.88 -11.54
C VAL A 104 1.75 -0.61 -12.72
N VAL A 105 0.43 -0.68 -12.51
CA VAL A 105 -0.54 -0.36 -13.57
C VAL A 105 -0.40 1.08 -14.04
N ALA A 106 -0.17 2.04 -13.13
CA ALA A 106 0.09 3.43 -13.48
C ALA A 106 1.30 3.57 -14.42
N CYS A 107 2.40 2.87 -14.10
CA CYS A 107 3.62 2.88 -14.91
C CYS A 107 3.36 2.30 -16.31
N ILE A 108 2.72 1.14 -16.41
CA ILE A 108 2.37 0.49 -17.69
C ILE A 108 1.49 1.41 -18.54
N LEU A 109 0.43 1.96 -17.96
CA LEU A 109 -0.47 2.88 -18.66
C LEU A 109 0.25 4.14 -19.13
N ASN A 110 1.17 4.68 -18.33
CA ASN A 110 1.94 5.85 -18.70
C ASN A 110 2.85 5.57 -19.91
N ILE A 111 3.54 4.43 -19.90
CA ILE A 111 4.41 4.01 -21.02
C ILE A 111 3.58 3.75 -22.29
N TRP A 112 2.41 3.12 -22.17
CA TRP A 112 1.59 2.72 -23.33
C TRP A 112 0.80 3.88 -23.95
N THR A 113 0.31 4.81 -23.13
CA THR A 113 -0.60 5.87 -23.60
C THR A 113 0.09 7.21 -23.80
N ASP A 114 1.31 7.37 -23.26
CA ASP A 114 2.06 8.63 -23.16
C ASP A 114 1.22 9.80 -22.60
N ARG A 115 0.20 9.46 -21.80
CA ARG A 115 -0.77 10.41 -21.22
C ARG A 115 -0.78 10.26 -19.70
N PRO A 116 -0.04 11.11 -18.97
CA PRO A 116 0.13 10.96 -17.51
C PRO A 116 -1.20 11.07 -16.75
N ILE A 117 -2.15 11.86 -17.25
CA ILE A 117 -3.48 12.00 -16.63
C ILE A 117 -4.25 10.69 -16.70
N LEU A 118 -4.24 9.99 -17.85
CA LEU A 118 -4.91 8.70 -18.01
C LEU A 118 -4.27 7.63 -17.13
N ALA A 119 -2.95 7.64 -17.02
CA ALA A 119 -2.21 6.74 -16.15
C ALA A 119 -2.54 6.97 -14.67
N LEU A 120 -2.70 8.22 -14.21
CA LEU A 120 -3.10 8.54 -12.84
C LEU A 120 -4.55 8.13 -12.54
N ILE A 121 -5.47 8.32 -13.49
CA ILE A 121 -6.86 7.84 -13.36
C ILE A 121 -6.87 6.31 -13.25
N GLY A 122 -6.07 5.63 -14.08
CA GLY A 122 -5.91 4.18 -13.99
C GLY A 122 -5.33 3.72 -12.66
N CYS A 123 -4.29 4.41 -12.17
CA CYS A 123 -3.70 4.18 -10.84
C CYS A 123 -4.76 4.22 -9.74
N PHE A 124 -5.48 5.35 -9.62
CA PHE A 124 -6.52 5.54 -8.63
C PHE A 124 -7.63 4.48 -8.75
N SER A 125 -8.09 4.22 -9.98
CA SER A 125 -9.16 3.24 -10.25
C SER A 125 -8.76 1.84 -9.82
N MET A 126 -7.51 1.43 -10.08
CA MET A 126 -7.01 0.12 -9.66
C MET A 126 -6.90 0.00 -8.16
N HIS A 127 -6.38 1.02 -7.48
CA HIS A 127 -6.34 1.03 -6.02
C HIS A 127 -7.74 0.94 -5.40
N ALA A 128 -8.69 1.73 -5.91
CA ALA A 128 -10.06 1.74 -5.43
C ALA A 128 -10.76 0.39 -5.66
N LEU A 129 -10.60 -0.20 -6.85
CA LEU A 129 -11.17 -1.49 -7.21
C LEU A 129 -10.62 -2.61 -6.30
N LEU A 130 -9.30 -2.67 -6.11
CA LEU A 130 -8.67 -3.69 -5.26
C LEU A 130 -9.09 -3.52 -3.80
N LEU A 131 -9.08 -2.29 -3.28
CA LEU A 131 -9.52 -2.03 -1.92
C LEU A 131 -10.98 -2.44 -1.74
N PHE A 132 -11.86 -2.15 -2.70
CA PHE A 132 -13.26 -2.54 -2.66
C PHE A 132 -13.43 -4.06 -2.65
N ILE A 133 -12.73 -4.79 -3.53
CA ILE A 133 -12.77 -6.26 -3.56
C ILE A 133 -12.28 -6.83 -2.23
N LEU A 134 -11.16 -6.35 -1.70
CA LEU A 134 -10.63 -6.81 -0.42
C LEU A 134 -11.63 -6.50 0.70
N TYR A 135 -12.20 -5.30 0.73
CA TYR A 135 -13.19 -4.92 1.73
C TYR A 135 -14.40 -5.85 1.71
N ALA A 136 -15.00 -6.07 0.54
CA ALA A 136 -16.18 -6.92 0.40
C ALA A 136 -15.92 -8.41 0.72
N THR A 137 -14.69 -8.90 0.51
CA THR A 137 -14.39 -10.34 0.60
C THR A 137 -13.72 -10.77 1.89
N ILE A 138 -12.78 -9.97 2.40
CA ILE A 138 -11.90 -10.36 3.52
C ILE A 138 -12.09 -9.53 4.79
N HIS A 139 -12.67 -8.32 4.73
CA HIS A 139 -12.76 -7.42 5.90
C HIS A 139 -13.46 -8.06 7.10
N ASP A 140 -14.71 -8.51 6.92
CA ASP A 140 -15.50 -9.06 8.01
C ASP A 140 -14.91 -10.35 8.57
N ILE A 141 -14.33 -11.17 7.69
CA ILE A 141 -13.65 -12.40 8.09
C ILE A 141 -12.44 -12.03 8.93
N TRP A 142 -11.62 -11.08 8.48
CA TRP A 142 -10.43 -10.65 9.17
C TRP A 142 -10.72 -10.06 10.55
N ILE A 143 -11.65 -9.12 10.66
CA ILE A 143 -11.98 -8.50 11.97
C ILE A 143 -12.46 -9.57 12.95
N ARG A 144 -13.28 -10.53 12.50
CA ARG A 144 -13.72 -11.66 13.35
C ARG A 144 -12.55 -12.56 13.78
N GLN A 145 -11.58 -12.82 12.90
CA GLN A 145 -10.38 -13.62 13.18
C GLN A 145 -9.41 -12.90 14.12
N TYR A 146 -9.32 -11.58 14.00
CA TYR A 146 -8.48 -10.72 14.83
C TYR A 146 -9.04 -10.59 16.26
N GLU A 147 -10.36 -10.44 16.38
CA GLU A 147 -11.02 -10.31 17.68
C GLU A 147 -11.22 -11.65 18.40
N LYS A 148 -11.78 -12.65 17.71
CA LYS A 148 -12.34 -13.88 18.32
C LYS A 148 -11.53 -15.15 18.04
N GLU A 149 -10.38 -15.05 17.35
CA GLU A 149 -9.59 -16.22 16.91
C GLU A 149 -10.43 -17.28 16.17
N TYR A 150 -11.48 -16.81 15.49
CA TYR A 150 -12.33 -17.63 14.65
C TYR A 150 -11.47 -18.34 13.59
N THR A 151 -11.88 -19.47 13.01
CA THR A 151 -11.06 -20.21 12.01
C THR A 151 -11.81 -20.54 10.71
N LYS A 152 -13.14 -20.39 10.66
CA LYS A 152 -13.91 -20.58 9.42
C LYS A 152 -13.61 -19.46 8.41
N GLY A 153 -13.36 -19.84 7.16
CA GLY A 153 -13.10 -18.91 6.05
C GLY A 153 -11.62 -18.58 5.84
N TRP A 154 -10.70 -19.28 6.50
CA TRP A 154 -9.25 -19.03 6.42
C TRP A 154 -8.68 -19.07 4.99
N TRP A 155 -9.25 -19.91 4.12
CA TRP A 155 -8.85 -20.00 2.72
C TRP A 155 -9.05 -18.68 1.94
N LYS A 156 -10.00 -17.82 2.33
CA LYS A 156 -10.17 -16.50 1.71
C LYS A 156 -9.04 -15.54 2.09
N LEU A 157 -8.41 -15.72 3.24
CA LEU A 157 -7.19 -14.98 3.60
C LEU A 157 -6.01 -15.39 2.72
N CYS A 158 -6.03 -16.59 2.14
CA CYS A 158 -5.03 -17.01 1.15
C CYS A 158 -5.11 -16.22 -0.17
N LEU A 159 -6.17 -15.44 -0.42
CA LEU A 159 -6.22 -14.52 -1.57
C LEU A 159 -5.10 -13.47 -1.50
N ILE A 160 -4.69 -13.07 -0.29
CA ILE A 160 -3.62 -12.10 -0.08
C ILE A 160 -2.27 -12.62 -0.67
N PRO A 161 -1.78 -13.83 -0.29
CA PRO A 161 -0.63 -14.46 -0.95
C PRO A 161 -0.78 -14.66 -2.46
N VAL A 162 -1.99 -14.94 -2.96
CA VAL A 162 -2.23 -15.14 -4.40
C VAL A 162 -2.00 -13.83 -5.17
N PHE A 163 -2.49 -12.69 -4.67
CA PHE A 163 -2.22 -11.38 -5.27
C PHE A 163 -0.72 -11.04 -5.24
N PHE A 164 0.00 -11.44 -4.19
CA PHE A 164 1.44 -11.27 -4.10
C PHE A 164 2.20 -12.05 -5.19
N LEU A 165 1.85 -13.31 -5.41
CA LEU A 165 2.46 -14.13 -6.46
C LEU A 165 2.15 -13.61 -7.86
N LEU A 166 0.92 -13.14 -8.07
CA LEU A 166 0.48 -12.58 -9.34
C LEU A 166 1.28 -11.30 -9.68
N GLN A 167 1.54 -10.44 -8.69
CA GLN A 167 2.37 -9.25 -8.88
C GLN A 167 3.80 -9.60 -9.30
N LEU A 168 4.44 -10.56 -8.62
CA LEU A 168 5.80 -11.01 -8.97
C LEU A 168 5.85 -11.62 -10.39
N PHE A 169 4.80 -12.33 -10.79
CA PHE A 169 4.66 -12.86 -12.14
C PHE A 169 4.60 -11.75 -13.19
N PHE A 170 3.73 -10.75 -13.01
CA PHE A 170 3.63 -9.62 -13.94
C PHE A 170 4.92 -8.79 -14.00
N TYR A 171 5.58 -8.56 -12.86
CA TYR A 171 6.87 -7.87 -12.83
C TYR A 171 7.93 -8.62 -13.66
N ARG A 172 8.04 -9.95 -13.49
CA ARG A 172 8.96 -10.77 -14.29
C ARG A 172 8.62 -10.78 -15.77
N LEU A 173 7.34 -10.88 -16.12
CA LEU A 173 6.89 -10.88 -17.51
C LEU A 173 7.25 -9.54 -18.19
N PHE A 174 7.00 -8.42 -17.52
CA PHE A 174 7.31 -7.09 -18.05
C PHE A 174 8.82 -6.86 -18.15
N SER A 175 9.59 -7.25 -17.13
CA SER A 175 11.06 -7.16 -17.18
C SER A 175 11.68 -8.03 -18.28
N ALA A 176 11.04 -9.14 -18.65
CA ALA A 176 11.50 -10.02 -19.73
C ALA A 176 11.15 -9.53 -21.14
N HIS A 177 10.22 -8.57 -21.28
CA HIS A 177 9.88 -7.94 -22.56
C HIS A 177 10.62 -6.61 -22.81
N LEU A 178 11.33 -6.09 -21.80
CA LEU A 178 12.13 -4.86 -21.90
C LEU A 178 13.65 -5.12 -22.05
N ILE A 179 14.06 -6.38 -22.20
CA ILE A 179 15.41 -6.84 -22.56
C ILE A 179 15.31 -7.50 -23.94
#